data_AF-A0A955ZLW2-F1
#
_entry.id   AF-A0A955ZLW2-F1
#
_cell.length_a   1.000
_cell.length_b   1.000
_cell.length_c   1.000
_cell.angle_alpha   90.00
_cell.angle_beta   90.00
_cell.angle_gamma   90.00
#
_symmetry.space_group_name_H-M   'P 1'
#
loop_
_entity.id
_entity.type
_entity.pdbx_description
1 polymer ?
#
loop_
_entity_poly.entity_id
_entity_poly.type
_entity_poly.pdbx_seq_one_letter_code
_entity_poly.pdbx_strand_id
1 'polypeptide(L)'
;MITSLALASLLSCSRDDTDPTTPDTPSSELDFIGDVGPALIGDDEVGDDGLILDRLAVLLDDEVDEASFTAALASVGGTVASSLEGFAWLTITVPPMADLADAQRVAAELSALPGIRRARPAWLATTPGPVAGNRGAPSGPEGTEQPALGLQRFYAAWNAAPLATNKVPVYVVDFYTENRPLPQLTAQRFAGPAPRTVDVAIDGEVAGNHGFWVTSLIGADVDGAVPTGTHADPATTLDLVSVNVRDVGDELDVLLELGRTLPLSEFFVLNTSFGFRGGESALDRAEVALAWRELLVRRGASFVHTTSAGNSAGDAATTGRNSAFTLQAFDDDLGALVPATDRDDITEAIEDARGRVGERIDHVQGQTLVVGASTESGSESSFSNRGATVRMIGEGLTGVCARKDKLCGDSPSGLVMTDRG
;
A
#
# COMPACT_ATOMS: atom_id res chain seq x y z
N MET A 1 20.50 2.07 -44.54
CA MET A 1 20.52 2.81 -43.27
C MET A 1 19.24 3.61 -43.19
N ILE A 2 18.37 3.23 -42.24
CA ILE A 2 17.65 4.05 -41.25
C ILE A 2 17.82 5.57 -41.51
N THR A 3 16.79 6.42 -41.59
CA THR A 3 15.92 6.81 -40.46
C THR A 3 14.81 7.75 -40.96
N SER A 4 13.64 7.64 -40.32
CA SER A 4 12.74 8.68 -39.81
C SER A 4 12.28 9.87 -40.67
N LEU A 5 10.95 10.06 -40.62
CA LEU A 5 10.33 11.37 -40.54
C LEU A 5 9.32 11.36 -39.39
N ALA A 6 9.30 12.46 -38.63
CA ALA A 6 8.47 12.70 -37.47
C ALA A 6 7.73 14.05 -37.64
N LEU A 7 6.51 14.10 -37.09
CA LEU A 7 5.74 15.27 -36.61
C LEU A 7 5.34 16.36 -37.63
N ALA A 8 4.23 17.12 -37.50
CA ALA A 8 3.05 17.13 -36.63
C ALA A 8 2.12 18.28 -37.11
N SER A 9 0.81 18.17 -36.84
CA SER A 9 -0.12 19.29 -36.55
C SER A 9 -1.46 18.67 -36.14
N LEU A 10 -1.86 18.71 -34.86
CA LEU A 10 -2.56 19.77 -34.09
C LEU A 10 -4.10 19.71 -34.17
N LEU A 11 -4.68 19.23 -33.07
CA LEU A 11 -5.94 19.58 -32.37
C LEU A 11 -7.23 19.80 -33.20
N SER A 12 -8.22 18.93 -32.97
CA SER A 12 -9.55 19.30 -32.44
C SER A 12 -10.47 18.08 -32.39
N CYS A 13 -11.12 17.89 -31.24
CA CYS A 13 -12.37 17.14 -31.15
C CYS A 13 -13.34 17.60 -32.23
N SER A 14 -13.97 16.65 -32.91
CA SER A 14 -15.21 16.83 -33.63
C SER A 14 -15.91 15.46 -33.57
N ARG A 15 -17.14 15.34 -33.06
CA ARG A 15 -18.33 15.48 -33.92
C ARG A 15 -18.19 14.55 -35.14
N ASP A 16 -19.00 13.50 -35.14
CA ASP A 16 -19.26 12.57 -36.25
C ASP A 16 -18.04 12.12 -37.05
N ASP A 17 -17.50 10.92 -36.77
CA ASP A 17 -16.47 10.31 -37.62
C ASP A 17 -16.75 8.86 -37.98
N THR A 18 -17.10 8.69 -39.25
CA THR A 18 -16.68 7.56 -40.08
C THR A 18 -15.20 7.76 -40.47
N ASP A 19 -14.25 7.31 -39.65
CA ASP A 19 -12.81 7.24 -40.02
C ASP A 19 -12.36 5.76 -40.10
N PRO A 20 -12.03 5.23 -41.30
CA PRO A 20 -11.74 3.82 -41.51
C PRO A 20 -10.24 3.47 -41.36
N THR A 21 -9.51 3.98 -40.35
CA THR A 21 -8.07 3.70 -40.21
C THR A 21 -7.46 3.59 -38.80
N THR A 22 -8.23 3.44 -37.72
CA THR A 22 -7.64 2.88 -36.48
C THR A 22 -7.09 1.49 -36.85
N PRO A 23 -5.79 1.20 -36.68
CA PRO A 23 -5.34 -0.17 -36.80
C PRO A 23 -6.10 -0.92 -35.72
N ASP A 24 -6.97 -1.85 -36.13
CA ASP A 24 -7.59 -2.79 -35.20
C ASP A 24 -6.47 -3.30 -34.32
N THR A 25 -6.49 -2.93 -33.03
CA THR A 25 -5.70 -3.65 -32.02
C THR A 25 -6.08 -5.09 -32.29
N PRO A 26 -5.13 -5.97 -32.67
CA PRO A 26 -5.49 -7.33 -33.05
C PRO A 26 -6.30 -7.88 -31.88
N SER A 27 -7.61 -8.07 -32.11
CA SER A 27 -8.53 -8.65 -31.15
C SER A 27 -7.84 -9.91 -30.70
N SER A 28 -7.57 -10.04 -29.41
CA SER A 28 -6.91 -11.27 -28.97
C SER A 28 -7.87 -12.40 -29.33
N GLU A 29 -7.35 -13.53 -29.81
CA GLU A 29 -8.23 -14.66 -30.11
C GLU A 29 -8.94 -15.17 -28.86
N LEU A 30 -8.63 -14.65 -27.66
CA LEU A 30 -9.27 -14.91 -26.38
C LEU A 30 -10.45 -13.98 -26.05
N ASP A 31 -10.79 -13.00 -26.91
CA ASP A 31 -11.86 -12.03 -26.65
C ASP A 31 -13.26 -12.69 -26.57
N PHE A 32 -13.41 -13.94 -27.03
CA PHE A 32 -14.64 -14.72 -26.83
C PHE A 32 -14.84 -15.16 -25.36
N ILE A 33 -13.81 -15.05 -24.51
CA ILE A 33 -13.86 -15.36 -23.10
C ILE A 33 -14.28 -14.11 -22.34
N GLY A 34 -15.58 -13.98 -22.09
CA GLY A 34 -16.10 -12.90 -21.26
C GLY A 34 -15.57 -12.96 -19.83
N ASP A 35 -15.65 -11.82 -19.13
CA ASP A 35 -15.39 -11.75 -17.70
C ASP A 35 -16.47 -12.50 -16.91
N VAL A 36 -16.05 -13.50 -16.12
CA VAL A 36 -16.92 -14.28 -15.24
C VAL A 36 -16.30 -14.24 -13.85
N GLY A 37 -17.00 -13.59 -12.91
CA GLY A 37 -16.60 -13.58 -11.50
C GLY A 37 -16.59 -14.99 -10.90
N PRO A 38 -15.78 -15.23 -9.85
CA PRO A 38 -15.61 -16.57 -9.29
C PRO A 38 -16.90 -17.11 -8.67
N ALA A 39 -17.30 -18.31 -9.10
CA ALA A 39 -18.34 -19.08 -8.42
C ALA A 39 -17.92 -19.45 -6.98
N LEU A 40 -18.85 -19.34 -6.04
CA LEU A 40 -18.65 -19.79 -4.65
C LEU A 40 -18.45 -21.32 -4.62
N ILE A 41 -17.67 -21.79 -3.65
CA ILE A 41 -17.36 -23.22 -3.43
C ILE A 41 -18.08 -23.66 -2.15
N GLY A 42 -18.83 -24.76 -2.21
CA GLY A 42 -19.50 -25.39 -1.08
C GLY A 42 -18.55 -26.21 -0.22
N ASP A 43 -18.88 -26.39 1.06
CA ASP A 43 -18.05 -27.18 1.99
C ASP A 43 -17.93 -28.66 1.58
N ASP A 44 -18.92 -29.20 0.86
CA ASP A 44 -18.94 -30.57 0.34
C ASP A 44 -18.19 -30.75 -0.99
N GLU A 45 -17.76 -29.65 -1.62
CA GLU A 45 -16.97 -29.64 -2.85
C GLU A 45 -15.46 -29.69 -2.58
N VAL A 46 -15.05 -29.68 -1.29
CA VAL A 46 -13.66 -29.59 -0.87
C VAL A 46 -13.24 -30.87 -0.13
N GLY A 47 -12.22 -31.54 -0.64
CA GLY A 47 -11.59 -32.66 0.05
C GLY A 47 -10.76 -32.23 1.27
N ASP A 48 -10.47 -33.16 2.18
CA ASP A 48 -9.72 -32.90 3.42
C ASP A 48 -8.32 -32.29 3.19
N ASP A 49 -7.76 -32.45 2.00
CA ASP A 49 -6.46 -31.92 1.57
C ASP A 49 -6.56 -30.54 0.90
N GLY A 50 -7.77 -29.97 0.80
CA GLY A 50 -8.04 -28.69 0.14
C GLY A 50 -8.20 -28.80 -1.37
N LEU A 51 -8.25 -30.02 -1.93
CA LEU A 51 -8.60 -30.24 -3.33
C LEU A 51 -10.06 -29.84 -3.57
N ILE A 52 -10.33 -29.06 -4.62
CA ILE A 52 -11.70 -28.72 -5.01
C ILE A 52 -12.16 -29.76 -6.04
N LEU A 53 -13.11 -30.61 -5.64
CA LEU A 53 -13.51 -31.84 -6.33
C LEU A 53 -14.35 -31.60 -7.59
N ASP A 54 -14.76 -30.37 -7.87
CA ASP A 54 -15.56 -30.01 -9.05
C ASP A 54 -14.95 -28.85 -9.85
N ARG A 55 -13.66 -28.53 -9.64
CA ARG A 55 -12.97 -27.42 -10.32
C ARG A 55 -11.61 -27.82 -10.91
N LEU A 56 -11.33 -27.32 -12.11
CA LEU A 56 -10.02 -27.38 -12.75
C LEU A 56 -9.54 -25.98 -13.16
N ALA A 57 -8.24 -25.72 -13.01
CA ALA A 57 -7.61 -24.53 -13.56
C ALA A 57 -7.07 -24.84 -14.96
N VAL A 58 -7.41 -24.02 -15.93
CA VAL A 58 -7.16 -24.22 -17.36
C VAL A 58 -6.34 -23.05 -17.91
N LEU A 59 -5.27 -23.37 -18.61
CA LEU A 59 -4.48 -22.47 -19.42
C LEU A 59 -4.74 -22.80 -20.88
N LEU A 60 -5.21 -21.80 -21.62
CA LEU A 60 -5.48 -21.89 -23.04
C LEU A 60 -4.21 -21.68 -23.88
N ASP A 61 -4.24 -22.19 -25.11
CA ASP A 61 -3.27 -21.77 -26.12
C ASP A 61 -3.59 -20.35 -26.59
N ASP A 62 -2.59 -19.66 -27.12
CA ASP A 62 -2.72 -18.26 -27.58
C ASP A 62 -3.57 -18.18 -28.87
N GLU A 63 -3.72 -19.31 -29.58
CA GLU A 63 -4.47 -19.48 -30.84
C GLU A 63 -5.75 -20.34 -30.66
N VAL A 64 -6.31 -20.43 -29.45
CA VAL A 64 -7.56 -21.20 -29.27
C VAL A 64 -8.75 -20.44 -29.86
N ASP A 65 -9.59 -21.14 -30.63
CA ASP A 65 -10.87 -20.61 -31.07
C ASP A 65 -12.04 -21.02 -30.15
N GLU A 66 -13.13 -20.24 -30.20
CA GLU A 66 -14.34 -20.47 -29.40
C GLU A 66 -14.91 -21.88 -29.58
N ALA A 67 -14.84 -22.43 -30.80
CA ALA A 67 -15.39 -23.74 -31.14
C ALA A 67 -14.60 -24.88 -30.46
N SER A 68 -13.27 -24.81 -30.50
CA SER A 68 -12.36 -25.78 -29.88
C SER A 68 -12.45 -25.71 -28.37
N PHE A 69 -12.50 -24.50 -27.80
CA PHE A 69 -12.72 -24.33 -26.36
C PHE A 69 -14.07 -24.90 -25.91
N THR A 70 -15.15 -24.56 -26.60
CA THR A 70 -16.50 -25.07 -26.28
C THR A 70 -16.58 -26.60 -26.38
N ALA A 71 -15.95 -27.19 -27.41
CA ALA A 71 -15.87 -28.63 -27.57
C ALA A 71 -15.07 -29.30 -26.45
N ALA A 72 -13.96 -28.67 -26.02
CA ALA A 72 -13.16 -29.15 -24.91
C ALA A 72 -13.95 -29.17 -23.59
N LEU A 73 -14.66 -28.09 -23.26
CA LEU A 73 -15.52 -28.04 -22.08
C LEU A 73 -16.62 -29.12 -22.13
N ALA A 74 -17.27 -29.28 -23.29
CA ALA A 74 -18.34 -30.26 -23.46
C ALA A 74 -17.86 -31.71 -23.22
N SER A 75 -16.62 -32.05 -23.62
CA SER A 75 -16.06 -33.41 -23.44
C SER A 75 -15.87 -33.82 -21.98
N VAL A 76 -15.67 -32.86 -21.08
CA VAL A 76 -15.54 -33.10 -19.63
C VAL A 76 -16.80 -32.70 -18.86
N GLY A 77 -17.87 -32.31 -19.57
CA GLY A 77 -19.12 -31.82 -18.97
C GLY A 77 -18.94 -30.52 -18.18
N GLY A 78 -17.96 -29.69 -18.55
CA GLY A 78 -17.58 -28.50 -17.80
C GLY A 78 -18.23 -27.20 -18.27
N THR A 79 -18.18 -26.19 -17.39
CA THR A 79 -18.60 -24.80 -17.69
C THR A 79 -17.61 -23.81 -17.09
N VAL A 80 -17.52 -22.59 -17.61
CA VAL A 80 -16.62 -21.56 -17.04
C VAL A 80 -17.12 -21.16 -15.64
N ALA A 81 -16.24 -21.28 -14.64
CA ALA A 81 -16.47 -20.91 -13.25
C ALA A 81 -15.91 -19.53 -12.91
N SER A 82 -14.78 -19.18 -13.53
CA SER A 82 -14.19 -17.84 -13.47
C SER A 82 -13.29 -17.58 -14.67
N SER A 83 -13.28 -16.36 -15.18
CA SER A 83 -12.41 -15.92 -16.28
C SER A 83 -12.24 -14.41 -16.25
N LEU A 84 -11.17 -13.93 -16.90
CA LEU A 84 -10.92 -12.50 -17.12
C LEU A 84 -10.67 -12.30 -18.61
N GLU A 85 -11.34 -11.31 -19.20
CA GLU A 85 -11.20 -10.98 -20.62
C GLU A 85 -9.71 -10.70 -20.97
N GLY A 86 -9.24 -11.27 -22.08
CA GLY A 86 -7.84 -11.16 -22.51
C GLY A 86 -6.82 -11.94 -21.67
N PHE A 87 -7.26 -12.77 -20.71
CA PHE A 87 -6.37 -13.59 -19.88
C PHE A 87 -6.50 -15.09 -20.20
N ALA A 88 -5.39 -15.74 -20.54
CA ALA A 88 -5.38 -17.15 -20.97
C ALA A 88 -5.67 -18.17 -19.85
N TRP A 89 -5.74 -17.73 -18.58
CA TRP A 89 -6.10 -18.58 -17.44
C TRP A 89 -7.54 -18.38 -17.02
N LEU A 90 -8.22 -19.50 -16.82
CA LEU A 90 -9.58 -19.54 -16.31
C LEU A 90 -9.79 -20.75 -15.40
N THR A 91 -10.87 -20.75 -14.63
CA THR A 91 -11.31 -21.91 -13.85
C THR A 91 -12.60 -22.44 -14.45
N ILE A 92 -12.73 -23.76 -14.55
CA ILE A 92 -13.97 -24.41 -14.99
C ILE A 92 -14.58 -25.24 -13.87
N THR A 93 -15.90 -25.38 -13.90
CA THR A 93 -16.64 -26.42 -13.18
C THR A 93 -16.59 -27.70 -13.99
N VAL A 94 -16.60 -28.87 -13.35
CA VAL A 94 -16.75 -30.20 -13.96
C VAL A 94 -17.65 -31.06 -13.07
N PRO A 95 -18.21 -32.19 -13.55
CA PRO A 95 -18.89 -33.13 -12.67
C PRO A 95 -17.99 -33.53 -11.48
N PRO A 96 -18.54 -33.67 -10.26
CA PRO A 96 -17.74 -33.99 -9.08
C PRO A 96 -16.86 -35.22 -9.26
N MET A 97 -15.59 -35.06 -8.93
CA MET A 97 -14.52 -36.04 -9.05
C MET A 97 -14.33 -36.74 -7.70
N ALA A 98 -13.99 -38.02 -7.71
CA ALA A 98 -13.92 -38.80 -6.46
C ALA A 98 -12.72 -38.40 -5.56
N ASP A 99 -11.59 -38.07 -6.19
CA ASP A 99 -10.33 -37.80 -5.53
C ASP A 99 -9.33 -37.10 -6.48
N LEU A 100 -8.09 -36.91 -6.01
CA LEU A 100 -7.02 -36.31 -6.80
C LEU A 100 -6.67 -37.10 -8.07
N ALA A 101 -6.71 -38.43 -8.03
CA ALA A 101 -6.36 -39.24 -9.19
C ALA A 101 -7.40 -39.07 -10.30
N ASP A 102 -8.67 -38.99 -9.92
CA ASP A 102 -9.75 -38.69 -10.84
C ASP A 102 -9.62 -37.26 -11.41
N ALA A 103 -9.31 -36.28 -10.56
CA ALA A 103 -9.06 -34.90 -11.00
C ALA A 103 -7.87 -34.76 -11.96
N GLN A 104 -6.79 -35.50 -11.71
CA GLN A 104 -5.63 -35.54 -12.60
C GLN A 104 -5.97 -36.21 -13.94
N ARG A 105 -6.81 -37.25 -13.93
CA ARG A 105 -7.28 -37.91 -15.15
C ARG A 105 -8.11 -36.96 -16.01
N VAL A 106 -9.10 -36.27 -15.44
CA VAL A 106 -9.92 -35.29 -16.18
C VAL A 106 -9.06 -34.13 -16.69
N ALA A 107 -8.12 -33.63 -15.88
CA ALA A 107 -7.18 -32.60 -16.31
C ALA A 107 -6.27 -33.06 -17.46
N ALA A 108 -5.80 -34.31 -17.44
CA ALA A 108 -4.99 -34.86 -18.53
C ALA A 108 -5.81 -35.03 -19.82
N GLU A 109 -7.06 -35.46 -19.70
CA GLU A 109 -8.01 -35.58 -20.81
C GLU A 109 -8.27 -34.22 -21.46
N LEU A 110 -8.51 -33.18 -20.65
CA LEU A 110 -8.69 -31.81 -21.12
C LEU A 110 -7.42 -31.22 -21.76
N SER A 111 -6.24 -31.50 -21.18
CA SER A 111 -4.94 -31.03 -21.72
C SER A 111 -4.54 -31.68 -23.05
N ALA A 112 -5.20 -32.78 -23.44
CA ALA A 112 -4.95 -33.45 -24.71
C ALA A 112 -5.78 -32.86 -25.86
N LEU A 113 -6.69 -31.92 -25.58
CA LEU A 113 -7.60 -31.35 -26.55
C LEU A 113 -7.02 -30.09 -27.22
N PRO A 114 -7.36 -29.83 -28.49
CA PRO A 114 -6.95 -28.61 -29.18
C PRO A 114 -7.34 -27.34 -28.39
N GLY A 115 -6.42 -26.38 -28.34
CA GLY A 115 -6.64 -25.10 -27.66
C GLY A 115 -6.45 -25.11 -26.15
N ILE A 116 -6.27 -26.28 -25.52
CA ILE A 116 -5.94 -26.37 -24.09
C ILE A 116 -4.45 -26.67 -23.94
N ARG A 117 -3.67 -25.65 -23.58
CA ARG A 117 -2.23 -25.80 -23.34
C ARG A 117 -1.95 -26.60 -22.06
N ARG A 118 -2.77 -26.42 -21.01
CA ARG A 118 -2.66 -27.15 -19.75
C ARG A 118 -3.94 -27.10 -18.93
N ALA A 119 -4.32 -28.20 -18.31
CA ALA A 119 -5.27 -28.22 -17.21
C ALA A 119 -4.66 -28.88 -15.97
N ARG A 120 -5.14 -28.51 -14.79
CA ARG A 120 -4.71 -29.09 -13.52
C ARG A 120 -5.85 -29.02 -12.47
N PRO A 121 -5.82 -29.90 -11.46
CA PRO A 121 -6.70 -29.77 -10.31
C PRO A 121 -6.62 -28.38 -9.66
N ALA A 122 -7.77 -27.84 -9.26
CA ALA A 122 -7.86 -26.62 -8.47
C ALA A 122 -7.77 -26.95 -6.98
N TRP A 123 -7.15 -26.05 -6.21
CA TRP A 123 -6.96 -26.19 -4.78
C TRP A 123 -7.44 -24.93 -4.10
N LEU A 124 -8.01 -25.07 -2.90
CA LEU A 124 -8.24 -23.92 -2.05
C LEU A 124 -6.91 -23.21 -1.79
N ALA A 125 -6.96 -21.88 -1.82
CA ALA A 125 -5.88 -21.08 -1.25
C ALA A 125 -5.83 -21.36 0.25
N THR A 126 -4.86 -22.18 0.67
CA THR A 126 -4.58 -22.35 2.09
C THR A 126 -3.67 -21.23 2.54
N THR A 127 -3.96 -20.63 3.70
CA THR A 127 -2.92 -19.94 4.44
C THR A 127 -1.85 -20.97 4.79
N PRO A 128 -0.54 -20.67 4.67
CA PRO A 128 0.49 -21.57 5.16
C PRO A 128 0.11 -22.06 6.55
N GLY A 129 0.01 -23.38 6.72
CA GLY A 129 -0.32 -23.96 8.02
C GLY A 129 0.60 -23.38 9.09
N PRO A 130 0.14 -23.22 10.34
CA PRO A 130 0.95 -22.63 11.38
C PRO A 130 2.29 -23.35 11.44
N VAL A 131 3.38 -22.63 11.13
CA VAL A 131 4.73 -23.12 11.37
C VAL A 131 4.75 -23.52 12.85
N ALA A 132 5.12 -24.77 13.15
CA ALA A 132 5.24 -25.23 14.53
C ALA A 132 6.17 -24.27 15.29
N GLY A 133 5.58 -23.42 16.13
CA GLY A 133 6.20 -22.17 16.59
C GLY A 133 5.38 -20.90 16.33
N ASN A 134 4.08 -21.02 16.04
CA ASN A 134 3.11 -19.92 15.89
C ASN A 134 3.41 -18.83 16.93
N ARG A 135 4.05 -17.73 16.52
CA ARG A 135 4.28 -16.59 17.42
C ARG A 135 2.91 -15.95 17.63
N GLY A 136 2.16 -16.47 18.60
CA GLY A 136 0.94 -15.84 19.06
C GLY A 136 1.25 -14.47 19.65
N ALA A 137 0.20 -13.72 19.99
CA ALA A 137 0.34 -12.52 20.80
C ALA A 137 1.26 -12.83 21.99
N PRO A 138 2.26 -11.98 22.31
CA PRO A 138 3.04 -12.14 23.53
C PRO A 138 2.08 -12.29 24.72
N SER A 139 2.36 -13.22 25.62
CA SER A 139 1.47 -13.48 26.76
C SER A 139 1.56 -12.40 27.86
N GLY A 140 2.49 -11.45 27.72
CA GLY A 140 2.69 -10.34 28.65
C GLY A 140 1.88 -9.08 28.29
N PRO A 141 2.03 -8.01 29.10
CA PRO A 141 1.38 -6.73 28.90
C PRO A 141 1.56 -6.17 27.48
N GLU A 142 2.73 -6.39 26.88
CA GLU A 142 3.08 -5.94 25.54
C GLU A 142 2.16 -6.48 24.44
N GLY A 143 1.63 -7.70 24.61
CA GLY A 143 0.63 -8.27 23.70
C GLY A 143 -0.80 -7.86 24.04
N THR A 144 -1.15 -7.80 25.33
CA THR A 144 -2.52 -7.48 25.78
C THR A 144 -2.87 -6.00 25.68
N GLU A 145 -1.90 -5.10 25.76
CA GLU A 145 -2.09 -3.64 25.61
C GLU A 145 -2.00 -3.19 24.15
N GLN A 146 -1.89 -4.14 23.21
CA GLN A 146 -1.93 -3.93 21.76
C GLN A 146 -2.93 -4.88 21.06
N PRO A 147 -4.23 -4.86 21.44
CA PRO A 147 -5.23 -5.74 20.83
C PRO A 147 -5.38 -5.50 19.33
N ALA A 148 -5.16 -4.27 18.86
CA ALA A 148 -5.19 -3.90 17.45
C ALA A 148 -4.22 -4.73 16.58
N LEU A 149 -3.04 -5.08 17.10
CA LEU A 149 -2.08 -5.91 16.36
C LEU A 149 -2.61 -7.32 16.10
N GLY A 150 -3.34 -7.87 17.08
CA GLY A 150 -3.99 -9.17 16.94
C GLY A 150 -5.15 -9.13 15.94
N LEU A 151 -6.01 -8.11 16.04
CA LEU A 151 -7.14 -7.93 15.12
C LEU A 151 -6.69 -7.72 13.67
N GLN A 152 -5.57 -7.02 13.45
CA GLN A 152 -4.96 -6.82 12.14
C GLN A 152 -4.04 -7.98 11.69
N ARG A 153 -4.00 -9.08 12.44
CA ARG A 153 -3.25 -10.30 12.13
C ARG A 153 -1.72 -10.12 12.07
N PHE A 154 -1.16 -9.08 12.69
CA PHE A 154 0.30 -8.90 12.74
C PHE A 154 1.00 -10.05 13.46
N TYR A 155 0.43 -10.55 14.57
CA TYR A 155 0.99 -11.73 15.26
C TYR A 155 1.01 -12.96 14.36
N ALA A 156 0.02 -13.16 13.50
CA ALA A 156 0.06 -14.25 12.52
C ALA A 156 1.15 -14.03 11.46
N ALA A 157 1.35 -12.78 11.03
CA ALA A 157 2.39 -12.41 10.07
C ALA A 157 3.81 -12.58 10.63
N TRP A 158 4.01 -12.54 11.95
CA TRP A 158 5.30 -12.79 12.60
C TRP A 158 5.91 -14.15 12.26
N ASN A 159 5.09 -15.12 11.86
CA ASN A 159 5.57 -16.42 11.39
C ASN A 159 6.34 -16.34 10.07
N ALA A 160 6.19 -15.25 9.30
CA ALA A 160 6.98 -14.99 8.11
C ALA A 160 8.32 -14.30 8.41
N ALA A 161 8.51 -13.74 9.61
CA ALA A 161 9.74 -13.02 9.96
C ALA A 161 11.04 -13.83 9.75
N PRO A 162 11.09 -15.15 10.05
CA PRO A 162 12.28 -15.96 9.76
C PRO A 162 12.64 -16.09 8.27
N LEU A 163 11.73 -15.73 7.36
CA LEU A 163 11.98 -15.73 5.91
C LEU A 163 12.70 -14.45 5.45
N ALA A 164 12.75 -13.42 6.28
CA ALA A 164 13.45 -12.18 5.95
C ALA A 164 14.97 -12.44 5.94
N THR A 165 15.59 -12.33 4.76
CA THR A 165 17.04 -12.50 4.60
C THR A 165 17.81 -11.18 4.72
N ASN A 166 17.11 -10.05 4.64
CA ASN A 166 17.67 -8.71 4.68
C ASN A 166 16.81 -7.81 5.57
N LYS A 167 17.44 -6.82 6.20
CA LYS A 167 16.71 -5.74 6.86
C LYS A 167 16.03 -4.87 5.83
N VAL A 168 14.79 -4.47 6.12
CA VAL A 168 14.08 -3.45 5.34
C VAL A 168 14.31 -2.08 5.97
N PRO A 169 14.87 -1.10 5.24
CA PRO A 169 14.93 0.28 5.72
C PRO A 169 13.54 0.87 5.81
N VAL A 170 13.16 1.36 6.99
CA VAL A 170 11.89 2.05 7.22
C VAL A 170 12.18 3.43 7.77
N TYR A 171 11.99 4.45 6.94
CA TYR A 171 12.16 5.84 7.29
C TYR A 171 10.89 6.36 7.94
N VAL A 172 10.96 6.74 9.21
CA VAL A 172 9.86 7.35 9.96
C VAL A 172 10.15 8.84 10.08
N VAL A 173 9.43 9.64 9.32
CA VAL A 173 9.57 11.10 9.30
C VAL A 173 8.55 11.68 10.25
N ASP A 174 9.01 12.30 11.33
CA ASP A 174 8.12 12.80 12.38
C ASP A 174 8.86 13.81 13.29
N PHE A 175 8.21 14.22 14.38
CA PHE A 175 8.77 15.07 15.41
C PHE A 175 9.42 14.23 16.51
N TYR A 176 10.71 14.47 16.76
CA TYR A 176 11.44 13.82 17.84
C TYR A 176 11.98 14.84 18.83
N THR A 177 11.87 14.55 20.12
CA THR A 177 12.41 15.43 21.18
C THR A 177 13.89 15.18 21.48
N GLU A 178 14.45 14.07 21.02
CA GLU A 178 15.85 13.70 21.18
C GLU A 178 16.30 12.75 20.06
N ASN A 179 17.60 12.78 19.72
CA ASN A 179 18.22 11.88 18.73
C ASN A 179 18.94 10.70 19.39
N ARG A 180 18.24 10.03 20.30
CA ARG A 180 18.72 8.78 20.90
C ARG A 180 17.58 7.76 20.92
N PRO A 181 17.85 6.49 20.60
CA PRO A 181 16.85 5.44 20.73
C PRO A 181 16.38 5.29 22.17
N LEU A 182 15.10 4.97 22.34
CA LEU A 182 14.56 4.53 23.63
C LEU A 182 14.84 3.04 23.84
N PRO A 183 14.82 2.54 25.09
CA PRO A 183 15.14 1.13 25.38
C PRO A 183 14.31 0.12 24.58
N GLN A 184 13.04 0.41 24.31
CA GLN A 184 12.12 -0.43 23.53
C GLN A 184 12.30 -0.32 22.01
N LEU A 185 13.21 0.53 21.53
CA LEU A 185 13.40 0.84 20.11
C LEU A 185 14.84 0.52 19.69
N THR A 186 15.34 -0.69 19.99
CA THR A 186 16.75 -1.03 19.76
C THR A 186 17.15 -1.03 18.28
N ALA A 187 16.18 -1.22 17.37
CA ALA A 187 16.38 -1.15 15.92
C ALA A 187 16.48 0.29 15.38
N GLN A 188 16.16 1.31 16.18
CA GLN A 188 16.08 2.70 15.77
C GLN A 188 17.47 3.33 15.64
N ARG A 189 17.67 4.10 14.57
CA ARG A 189 18.73 5.08 14.41
C ARG A 189 18.16 6.38 13.88
N PHE A 190 18.91 7.47 14.00
CA PHE A 190 18.50 8.78 13.53
C PHE A 190 19.26 9.19 12.27
N ALA A 191 18.58 9.90 11.37
CA ALA A 191 19.15 10.57 10.22
C ALA A 191 18.59 12.00 10.12
N GLY A 192 19.28 12.87 9.37
CA GLY A 192 18.89 14.27 9.24
C GLY A 192 19.26 15.14 10.46
N PRO A 193 18.61 16.30 10.63
CA PRO A 193 19.00 17.28 11.62
C PRO A 193 18.68 16.84 13.05
N ALA A 194 19.57 17.17 13.98
CA ALA A 194 19.29 16.99 15.40
C ALA A 194 18.21 17.95 15.89
N PRO A 195 17.26 17.50 16.73
CA PRO A 195 16.26 18.37 17.32
C PRO A 195 16.97 19.44 18.15
N ARG A 196 16.48 20.67 18.05
CA ARG A 196 16.87 21.70 18.98
C ARG A 196 16.27 21.35 20.34
N THR A 197 17.05 21.51 21.40
CA THR A 197 16.61 21.28 22.78
C THR A 197 15.58 22.34 23.17
N VAL A 198 14.34 22.18 22.72
CA VAL A 198 13.26 23.12 22.99
C VAL A 198 12.16 22.38 23.74
N ASP A 199 12.25 22.43 25.06
CA ASP A 199 11.29 21.87 26.03
C ASP A 199 9.98 22.68 26.09
N VAL A 200 9.58 23.31 24.99
CA VAL A 200 8.32 24.07 24.96
C VAL A 200 7.20 23.10 24.66
N ALA A 201 6.52 22.68 25.73
CA ALA A 201 5.23 22.03 25.62
C ALA A 201 4.21 23.06 25.12
N ILE A 202 3.54 22.77 23.99
CA ILE A 202 2.41 23.57 23.52
C ILE A 202 1.17 22.92 24.12
N ASP A 203 0.40 23.68 24.91
CA ASP A 203 -0.77 23.17 25.62
C ASP A 203 -0.49 21.94 26.49
N GLY A 204 0.72 21.83 27.05
CA GLY A 204 1.14 20.69 27.88
C GLY A 204 1.48 19.42 27.11
N GLU A 205 1.65 19.49 25.78
CA GLU A 205 2.11 18.39 24.93
C GLU A 205 3.53 18.62 24.45
N VAL A 206 4.37 17.59 24.56
CA VAL A 206 5.69 17.60 23.95
C VAL A 206 5.55 16.98 22.56
N ALA A 207 5.39 17.82 21.54
CA ALA A 207 5.17 17.34 20.16
C ALA A 207 6.23 16.32 19.68
N GLY A 208 7.45 16.36 20.23
CA GLY A 208 8.52 15.40 19.91
C GLY A 208 8.34 14.00 20.50
N ASN A 209 7.27 13.74 21.28
CA ASN A 209 6.87 12.39 21.68
C ASN A 209 6.16 11.64 20.54
N HIS A 210 5.54 12.35 19.60
CA HIS A 210 4.74 11.74 18.54
C HIS A 210 5.58 10.81 17.64
N GLY A 211 6.79 11.24 17.24
CA GLY A 211 7.67 10.38 16.45
C GLY A 211 8.09 9.09 17.15
N PHE A 212 8.33 9.14 18.46
CA PHE A 212 8.62 7.93 19.25
C PHE A 212 7.41 7.00 19.32
N TRP A 213 6.22 7.56 19.52
CA TRP A 213 4.96 6.82 19.53
C TRP A 213 4.76 6.09 18.18
N VAL A 214 4.82 6.80 17.05
CA VAL A 214 4.70 6.22 15.70
C VAL A 214 5.76 5.14 15.43
N THR A 215 7.02 5.41 15.76
CA THR A 215 8.13 4.46 15.51
C THR A 215 7.92 3.16 16.30
N SER A 216 7.39 3.25 17.52
CA SER A 216 7.13 2.08 18.36
C SER A 216 6.00 1.20 17.88
N LEU A 217 4.97 1.77 17.25
CA LEU A 217 3.92 0.99 16.60
C LEU A 217 4.49 0.13 15.47
N ILE A 218 5.51 0.65 14.75
CA ILE A 218 6.15 -0.08 13.65
C ILE A 218 7.04 -1.21 14.18
N GLY A 219 7.93 -0.92 15.13
CA GLY A 219 8.95 -1.90 15.53
C GLY A 219 9.54 -1.68 16.91
N ALA A 220 8.69 -1.48 17.93
CA ALA A 220 9.11 -1.74 19.29
C ALA A 220 9.42 -3.22 19.53
N ASP A 221 10.42 -3.46 20.37
CA ASP A 221 10.92 -4.79 20.70
C ASP A 221 9.87 -5.66 21.41
N VAL A 222 10.03 -6.99 21.33
CA VAL A 222 9.23 -7.96 22.10
C VAL A 222 10.06 -8.37 23.32
N ASP A 223 10.15 -7.49 24.31
CA ASP A 223 11.04 -7.64 25.49
C ASP A 223 10.30 -7.69 26.83
N GLY A 224 8.96 -7.79 26.79
CA GLY A 224 8.11 -7.75 27.99
C GLY A 224 7.72 -6.33 28.44
N ALA A 225 8.19 -5.29 27.74
CA ALA A 225 7.78 -3.91 27.94
C ALA A 225 6.67 -3.49 26.96
N VAL A 226 5.83 -2.55 27.39
CA VAL A 226 4.81 -1.94 26.53
C VAL A 226 5.45 -0.75 25.81
N PRO A 227 5.19 -0.56 24.50
CA PRO A 227 4.42 -1.39 23.57
C PRO A 227 5.27 -2.48 22.89
N THR A 228 4.61 -3.38 22.15
CA THR A 228 5.24 -4.13 21.05
C THR A 228 4.82 -3.55 19.70
N GLY A 229 5.67 -3.66 18.68
CA GLY A 229 5.40 -3.17 17.33
C GLY A 229 4.80 -4.23 16.40
N THR A 230 4.64 -3.88 15.13
CA THR A 230 4.15 -4.81 14.09
C THR A 230 5.12 -5.95 13.75
N HIS A 231 6.35 -5.96 14.26
CA HIS A 231 7.39 -6.93 13.94
C HIS A 231 7.85 -7.74 15.15
N ALA A 232 8.09 -9.04 14.94
CA ALA A 232 8.43 -9.98 16.00
C ALA A 232 9.87 -9.87 16.52
N ASP A 233 10.77 -9.31 15.70
CA ASP A 233 12.19 -9.10 15.99
C ASP A 233 12.68 -7.93 15.11
N PRO A 234 12.28 -6.69 15.45
CA PRO A 234 12.61 -5.52 14.63
C PRO A 234 14.12 -5.30 14.54
N ALA A 235 14.89 -5.66 15.58
CA ALA A 235 16.34 -5.53 15.60
C ALA A 235 17.05 -6.35 14.51
N THR A 236 16.46 -7.46 14.04
CA THR A 236 17.03 -8.28 12.96
C THR A 236 16.35 -8.07 11.61
N THR A 237 15.10 -7.64 11.58
CA THR A 237 14.28 -7.54 10.35
C THR A 237 14.13 -6.12 9.82
N LEU A 238 14.36 -5.10 10.65
CA LEU A 238 14.20 -3.69 10.28
C LEU A 238 15.52 -2.92 10.45
N ASP A 239 15.64 -1.88 9.62
CA ASP A 239 16.50 -0.73 9.88
C ASP A 239 15.59 0.49 10.05
N LEU A 240 15.20 0.78 11.30
CA LEU A 240 14.27 1.86 11.61
C LEU A 240 15.00 3.20 11.63
N VAL A 241 14.76 4.05 10.63
CA VAL A 241 15.45 5.32 10.45
C VAL A 241 14.53 6.48 10.78
N SER A 242 14.70 7.08 11.94
CA SER A 242 13.95 8.25 12.34
C SER A 242 14.55 9.53 11.74
N VAL A 243 13.72 10.30 11.04
CA VAL A 243 14.07 11.60 10.46
C VAL A 243 13.28 12.68 11.18
N ASN A 244 13.98 13.53 11.91
CA ASN A 244 13.34 14.60 12.67
C ASN A 244 13.06 15.82 11.77
N VAL A 245 11.79 16.24 11.71
CA VAL A 245 11.34 17.39 10.91
C VAL A 245 10.77 18.54 11.74
N ARG A 246 10.80 18.45 13.08
CA ARG A 246 10.18 19.45 13.97
C ARG A 246 10.69 20.88 13.75
N ASP A 247 11.99 21.01 13.48
CA ASP A 247 12.67 22.29 13.32
C ASP A 247 13.04 22.57 11.85
N VAL A 248 12.44 21.82 10.92
CA VAL A 248 12.67 21.92 9.48
C VAL A 248 11.53 22.75 8.88
N GLY A 249 11.66 24.07 8.99
CA GLY A 249 10.90 25.07 8.23
C GLY A 249 9.41 24.79 7.96
N ASP A 250 9.00 25.06 6.72
CA ASP A 250 7.68 24.75 6.16
C ASP A 250 7.66 23.39 5.43
N GLU A 251 6.54 23.04 4.79
CA GLU A 251 6.40 21.75 4.08
C GLU A 251 7.42 21.57 2.95
N LEU A 252 7.79 22.63 2.24
CA LEU A 252 8.80 22.56 1.19
C LEU A 252 10.19 22.30 1.78
N ASP A 253 10.54 22.95 2.89
CA ASP A 253 11.79 22.67 3.61
C ASP A 253 11.87 21.21 4.08
N VAL A 254 10.76 20.65 4.57
CA VAL A 254 10.65 19.22 4.91
C VAL A 254 10.94 18.35 3.69
N LEU A 255 10.30 18.64 2.56
CA LEU A 255 10.51 17.89 1.31
C LEU A 255 11.96 17.93 0.84
N LEU A 256 12.59 19.11 0.88
CA LEU A 256 14.00 19.26 0.52
C LEU A 256 14.91 18.46 1.45
N GLU A 257 14.59 18.39 2.75
CA GLU A 257 15.32 17.58 3.69
C GLU A 257 15.16 16.08 3.44
N LEU A 258 13.95 15.63 3.07
CA LEU A 258 13.73 14.26 2.62
C LEU A 258 14.52 13.95 1.34
N GLY A 259 14.58 14.89 0.41
CA GLY A 259 15.40 14.81 -0.80
C GLY A 259 16.88 14.51 -0.49
N ARG A 260 17.44 15.12 0.57
CA ARG A 260 18.83 14.92 1.02
C ARG A 260 19.04 13.65 1.83
N THR A 261 18.06 13.28 2.66
CA THR A 261 18.19 12.22 3.65
C THR A 261 17.86 10.82 3.09
N LEU A 262 16.88 10.73 2.19
CA LEU A 262 16.40 9.44 1.68
C LEU A 262 17.36 8.85 0.64
N PRO A 263 17.58 7.52 0.64
CA PRO A 263 18.59 6.88 -0.20
C PRO A 263 18.13 6.76 -1.65
N LEU A 264 19.05 6.91 -2.61
CA LEU A 264 18.72 7.00 -4.04
C LEU A 264 18.62 5.66 -4.77
N SER A 265 19.28 4.61 -4.26
CA SER A 265 19.54 3.38 -5.04
C SER A 265 19.11 2.08 -4.34
N GLU A 266 18.46 2.16 -3.20
CA GLU A 266 18.01 0.99 -2.44
C GLU A 266 16.52 1.06 -2.16
N PHE A 267 15.89 -0.11 -1.99
CA PHE A 267 14.50 -0.16 -1.60
C PHE A 267 14.32 0.31 -0.16
N PHE A 268 13.34 1.17 0.09
CA PHE A 268 12.95 1.57 1.45
C PHE A 268 11.44 1.73 1.58
N VAL A 269 10.96 1.79 2.82
CA VAL A 269 9.61 2.23 3.17
C VAL A 269 9.72 3.61 3.81
N LEU A 270 8.84 4.54 3.43
CA LEU A 270 8.73 5.86 4.01
C LEU A 270 7.40 5.97 4.74
N ASN A 271 7.39 6.41 5.99
CA ASN A 271 6.19 6.72 6.75
C ASN A 271 6.18 8.20 7.16
N THR A 272 5.10 8.91 6.81
CA THR A 272 4.84 10.29 7.26
C THR A 272 3.50 10.36 7.99
N SER A 273 3.55 10.47 9.32
CA SER A 273 2.36 10.49 10.19
C SER A 273 2.04 11.88 10.75
N PHE A 274 2.38 12.94 10.02
CA PHE A 274 2.13 14.32 10.43
C PHE A 274 1.37 15.09 9.35
N GLY A 275 0.83 16.24 9.72
CA GLY A 275 0.22 17.19 8.81
C GLY A 275 0.65 18.62 9.14
N PHE A 276 0.26 19.56 8.30
CA PHE A 276 0.61 20.96 8.45
C PHE A 276 -0.56 21.75 9.04
N ARG A 277 -0.23 22.77 9.83
CA ARG A 277 -1.24 23.68 10.37
C ARG A 277 -1.73 24.51 9.19
N GLY A 278 -2.90 24.14 8.64
CA GLY A 278 -3.48 24.78 7.46
C GLY A 278 -3.45 26.31 7.51
N GLY A 279 -3.44 26.95 6.34
CA GLY A 279 -3.17 28.38 6.17
C GLY A 279 -2.38 28.66 4.89
N GLU A 280 -1.74 27.63 4.34
CA GLU A 280 -1.24 27.59 2.96
C GLU A 280 -2.37 27.79 1.96
N SER A 281 -2.07 28.51 0.88
CA SER A 281 -3.01 28.63 -0.23
C SER A 281 -3.14 27.29 -0.96
N ALA A 282 -4.19 27.13 -1.76
CA ALA A 282 -4.33 25.95 -2.61
C ALA A 282 -3.17 25.86 -3.63
N LEU A 283 -2.65 27.01 -4.09
CA LEU A 283 -1.47 27.08 -4.95
C LEU A 283 -0.23 26.51 -4.26
N ASP A 284 0.10 26.98 -3.05
CA ASP A 284 1.28 26.48 -2.30
C ASP A 284 1.23 24.96 -2.13
N ARG A 285 0.06 24.42 -1.77
CA ARG A 285 -0.13 22.97 -1.60
C ARG A 285 0.04 22.20 -2.91
N ALA A 286 -0.45 22.75 -4.02
CA ALA A 286 -0.28 22.16 -5.34
C ALA A 286 1.20 22.17 -5.78
N GLU A 287 1.93 23.25 -5.52
CA GLU A 287 3.37 23.36 -5.82
C GLU A 287 4.21 22.36 -5.00
N VAL A 288 3.92 22.20 -3.70
CA VAL A 288 4.59 21.20 -2.88
C VAL A 288 4.25 19.78 -3.33
N ALA A 289 2.99 19.51 -3.70
CA ALA A 289 2.59 18.22 -4.24
C ALA A 289 3.32 17.91 -5.55
N LEU A 290 3.49 18.91 -6.43
CA LEU A 290 4.28 18.83 -7.65
C LEU A 290 5.76 18.54 -7.35
N ALA A 291 6.37 19.26 -6.40
CA ALA A 291 7.74 19.01 -5.98
C ALA A 291 7.92 17.57 -5.43
N TRP A 292 6.90 17.05 -4.75
CA TRP A 292 6.92 15.68 -4.25
C TRP A 292 6.81 14.67 -5.38
N ARG A 293 5.96 14.91 -6.38
CA ARG A 293 5.94 14.11 -7.61
C ARG A 293 7.29 14.09 -8.31
N GLU A 294 7.98 15.22 -8.41
CA GLU A 294 9.31 15.26 -9.01
C GLU A 294 10.27 14.32 -8.28
N LEU A 295 10.24 14.33 -6.94
CA LEU A 295 11.08 13.46 -6.13
C LEU A 295 10.72 11.98 -6.34
N LEU A 296 9.42 11.65 -6.43
CA LEU A 296 8.93 10.31 -6.73
C LEU A 296 9.36 9.83 -8.11
N VAL A 297 9.23 10.66 -9.15
CA VAL A 297 9.65 10.34 -10.51
C VAL A 297 11.15 10.06 -10.56
N ARG A 298 11.96 10.90 -9.91
CA ARG A 298 13.43 10.74 -9.85
C ARG A 298 13.86 9.47 -9.11
N ARG A 299 13.14 9.07 -8.06
CA ARG A 299 13.45 7.87 -7.25
C ARG A 299 12.90 6.58 -7.86
N GLY A 300 11.88 6.66 -8.71
CA GLY A 300 11.27 5.52 -9.37
C GLY A 300 10.52 4.59 -8.41
N ALA A 301 10.50 3.30 -8.71
CA ALA A 301 9.80 2.27 -7.93
C ALA A 301 10.62 1.76 -6.72
N SER A 302 11.66 2.48 -6.33
CA SER A 302 12.59 2.06 -5.27
C SER A 302 12.05 2.31 -3.86
N PHE A 303 10.79 2.71 -3.68
CA PHE A 303 10.22 2.81 -2.33
C PHE A 303 8.70 2.77 -2.33
N VAL A 304 8.15 2.49 -1.15
CA VAL A 304 6.72 2.65 -0.83
C VAL A 304 6.61 3.75 0.22
N HIS A 305 5.66 4.66 0.02
CA HIS A 305 5.35 5.74 0.95
C HIS A 305 3.98 5.51 1.59
N THR A 306 3.91 5.44 2.91
CA THR A 306 2.67 5.51 3.68
C THR A 306 2.53 6.90 4.29
N THR A 307 1.40 7.56 4.01
CA THR A 307 1.07 8.86 4.61
C THR A 307 -0.28 8.79 5.29
N SER A 308 -0.46 9.51 6.40
CA SER A 308 -1.75 9.53 7.10
C SER A 308 -2.81 10.30 6.30
N ALA A 309 -4.06 9.83 6.38
CA ALA A 309 -5.19 10.50 5.75
C ALA A 309 -5.53 11.84 6.41
N GLY A 310 -5.10 12.05 7.66
CA GLY A 310 -5.41 13.21 8.51
C GLY A 310 -6.64 13.02 9.40
N ASN A 311 -6.76 13.88 10.42
CA ASN A 311 -7.67 13.69 11.55
C ASN A 311 -8.73 14.81 11.67
N SER A 312 -9.40 15.17 10.57
CA SER A 312 -10.38 16.27 10.56
C SER A 312 -11.78 15.86 10.10
N ALA A 313 -12.05 14.56 9.94
CA ALA A 313 -13.30 14.02 9.39
C ALA A 313 -13.69 14.61 8.01
N GLY A 314 -12.70 15.19 7.31
CA GLY A 314 -12.87 15.83 6.01
C GLY A 314 -12.61 14.84 4.87
N ASP A 315 -12.65 15.31 3.64
CA ASP A 315 -12.20 14.54 2.49
C ASP A 315 -10.67 14.64 2.39
N ALA A 316 -9.98 13.49 2.22
CA ALA A 316 -8.54 13.45 2.24
C ALA A 316 -7.87 14.16 1.04
N ALA A 317 -8.57 14.31 -0.09
CA ALA A 317 -8.07 15.04 -1.24
C ALA A 317 -8.21 16.56 -1.05
N THR A 318 -9.24 17.03 -0.36
CA THR A 318 -9.58 18.47 -0.37
C THR A 318 -9.37 19.19 0.95
N THR A 319 -9.23 18.48 2.07
CA THR A 319 -9.03 19.13 3.37
C THR A 319 -7.69 19.87 3.43
N GLY A 320 -7.73 21.15 3.80
CA GLY A 320 -6.55 22.03 3.92
C GLY A 320 -5.61 21.71 5.09
N ARG A 321 -5.84 20.59 5.79
CA ARG A 321 -5.00 20.10 6.89
C ARG A 321 -4.18 18.86 6.52
N ASN A 322 -4.38 18.34 5.31
CA ASN A 322 -3.60 17.23 4.81
C ASN A 322 -2.30 17.71 4.20
N SER A 323 -1.26 16.92 4.42
CA SER A 323 0.03 17.11 3.75
C SER A 323 -0.13 17.06 2.24
N ALA A 324 0.74 17.78 1.54
CA ALA A 324 0.89 17.70 0.10
C ALA A 324 1.24 16.27 -0.37
N PHE A 325 1.84 15.46 0.50
CA PHE A 325 2.03 14.01 0.26
C PHE A 325 0.71 13.29 0.00
N THR A 326 -0.32 13.58 0.80
CA THR A 326 -1.65 13.01 0.64
C THR A 326 -2.34 13.57 -0.60
N LEU A 327 -2.18 14.87 -0.88
CA LEU A 327 -2.75 15.50 -2.07
C LEU A 327 -2.23 14.89 -3.38
N GLN A 328 -0.91 14.67 -3.46
CA GLN A 328 -0.23 14.06 -4.59
C GLN A 328 -0.74 12.64 -4.93
N ALA A 329 -1.37 11.95 -3.98
CA ALA A 329 -1.89 10.60 -4.14
C ALA A 329 -3.31 10.53 -4.73
N PHE A 330 -4.03 11.65 -4.84
CA PHE A 330 -5.45 11.65 -5.20
C PHE A 330 -5.82 12.32 -6.51
N ASP A 331 -5.08 13.36 -6.94
CA ASP A 331 -5.55 14.21 -8.03
C ASP A 331 -4.51 14.33 -9.13
N ASP A 332 -4.73 13.74 -10.31
CA ASP A 332 -3.84 13.89 -11.46
C ASP A 332 -3.69 15.36 -11.88
N ASP A 333 -4.78 16.14 -11.83
CA ASP A 333 -4.84 17.53 -12.27
C ASP A 333 -4.67 18.50 -11.09
N LEU A 334 -3.40 18.75 -10.72
CA LEU A 334 -3.07 19.74 -9.70
C LEU A 334 -3.58 21.16 -10.04
N GLY A 335 -3.82 21.47 -11.32
CA GLY A 335 -4.39 22.75 -11.76
C GLY A 335 -5.89 22.87 -11.47
N ALA A 336 -6.61 21.76 -11.42
CA ALA A 336 -8.02 21.75 -11.02
C ALA A 336 -8.23 22.10 -9.54
N LEU A 337 -7.21 21.85 -8.71
CA LEU A 337 -7.23 22.08 -7.26
C LEU A 337 -7.02 23.55 -6.86
N VAL A 338 -6.49 24.39 -7.77
CA VAL A 338 -6.22 25.80 -7.48
C VAL A 338 -7.35 26.71 -7.98
N PRO A 339 -7.62 27.85 -7.31
CA PRO A 339 -8.53 28.89 -7.79
C PRO A 339 -8.20 29.31 -9.22
N ALA A 340 -9.22 29.68 -10.00
CA ALA A 340 -9.04 30.07 -11.40
C ALA A 340 -8.06 31.23 -11.60
N THR A 341 -7.86 32.08 -10.59
CA THR A 341 -6.89 33.19 -10.61
C THR A 341 -5.43 32.74 -10.58
N ASP A 342 -5.17 31.52 -10.12
CA ASP A 342 -3.84 30.99 -9.81
C ASP A 342 -3.46 29.82 -10.76
N ARG A 343 -4.34 29.51 -11.72
CA ARG A 343 -4.16 28.37 -12.64
C ARG A 343 -3.00 28.53 -13.60
N ASP A 344 -2.76 29.77 -14.06
CA ASP A 344 -1.65 30.04 -14.97
C ASP A 344 -0.31 29.78 -14.27
N ASP A 345 -0.19 30.19 -13.00
CA ASP A 345 1.02 30.00 -12.19
C ASP A 345 1.36 28.51 -11.99
N ILE A 346 0.40 27.69 -11.55
CA ILE A 346 0.64 26.24 -11.40
C ILE A 346 0.85 25.54 -12.75
N THR A 347 0.23 26.02 -13.83
CA THR A 347 0.44 25.46 -15.18
C THR A 347 1.89 25.69 -15.63
N GLU A 348 2.42 26.89 -15.43
CA GLU A 348 3.83 27.20 -15.71
C GLU A 348 4.76 26.31 -14.89
N ALA A 349 4.49 26.11 -13.60
CA ALA A 349 5.27 25.23 -12.74
C ALA A 349 5.25 23.76 -13.21
N ILE A 350 4.08 23.25 -13.63
CA ILE A 350 3.94 21.89 -14.19
C ILE A 350 4.73 21.76 -15.50
N GLU A 351 4.64 22.74 -16.41
CA GLU A 351 5.39 22.72 -17.67
C GLU A 351 6.91 22.71 -17.45
N ASP A 352 7.39 23.51 -16.51
CA ASP A 352 8.79 23.56 -16.11
C ASP A 352 9.25 22.22 -15.46
N ALA A 353 8.44 21.64 -14.57
CA ALA A 353 8.69 20.31 -14.01
C ALA A 353 8.70 19.22 -15.09
N ARG A 354 7.75 19.26 -16.04
CA ARG A 354 7.69 18.36 -17.20
C ARG A 354 8.96 18.46 -18.05
N GLY A 355 9.49 19.67 -18.24
CA GLY A 355 10.77 19.89 -18.92
C GLY A 355 11.98 19.25 -18.21
N ARG A 356 11.93 19.10 -16.88
CA ARG A 356 13.00 18.48 -16.08
C ARG A 356 12.91 16.97 -15.95
N VAL A 357 11.72 16.42 -15.69
CA VAL A 357 11.54 15.00 -15.32
C VAL A 357 10.59 14.22 -16.24
N GLY A 358 10.05 14.87 -17.28
CA GLY A 358 9.16 14.28 -18.29
C GLY A 358 7.68 14.27 -17.89
N GLU A 359 6.84 13.77 -18.81
CA GLU A 359 5.37 13.72 -18.71
C GLU A 359 4.84 12.87 -17.55
N ARG A 360 5.68 12.04 -16.93
CA ARG A 360 5.28 11.27 -15.74
C ARG A 360 4.82 12.15 -14.59
N ILE A 361 5.22 13.42 -14.55
CA ILE A 361 4.80 14.38 -13.51
C ILE A 361 3.31 14.72 -13.56
N ASP A 362 2.67 14.50 -14.71
CA ASP A 362 1.26 14.83 -14.95
C ASP A 362 0.29 13.87 -14.24
N HIS A 363 0.82 12.78 -13.66
CA HIS A 363 0.02 11.75 -13.03
C HIS A 363 0.42 11.52 -11.57
N VAL A 364 -0.54 11.07 -10.77
CA VAL A 364 -0.31 10.47 -9.47
C VAL A 364 0.71 9.34 -9.60
N GLN A 365 1.70 9.37 -8.72
CA GLN A 365 2.70 8.33 -8.63
C GLN A 365 2.18 7.24 -7.66
N GLY A 366 2.02 6.01 -8.16
CA GLY A 366 1.43 4.87 -7.42
C GLY A 366 2.24 4.33 -6.23
N GLN A 367 3.27 5.05 -5.78
CA GLN A 367 4.11 4.69 -4.65
C GLN A 367 3.55 5.16 -3.30
N THR A 368 2.55 6.06 -3.29
CA THR A 368 1.97 6.62 -2.07
C THR A 368 0.66 5.94 -1.69
N LEU A 369 0.61 5.37 -0.48
CA LEU A 369 -0.57 4.80 0.15
C LEU A 369 -1.07 5.76 1.23
N VAL A 370 -2.30 6.25 1.05
CA VAL A 370 -2.95 7.07 2.07
C VAL A 370 -3.66 6.15 3.06
N VAL A 371 -3.27 6.24 4.33
CA VAL A 371 -3.74 5.36 5.40
C VAL A 371 -4.74 6.10 6.30
N GLY A 372 -5.99 5.63 6.30
CA GLY A 372 -7.05 6.12 7.18
C GLY A 372 -7.12 5.32 8.49
N ALA A 373 -7.74 5.91 9.50
CA ALA A 373 -7.97 5.27 10.79
C ALA A 373 -9.33 4.56 10.84
N SER A 374 -9.37 3.41 11.50
CA SER A 374 -10.58 2.68 11.84
C SER A 374 -10.66 2.37 13.34
N THR A 375 -11.89 2.12 13.79
CA THR A 375 -12.18 1.45 15.07
C THR A 375 -11.75 -0.02 15.01
N GLU A 376 -11.79 -0.72 16.15
CA GLU A 376 -11.55 -2.17 16.23
C GLU A 376 -12.50 -3.02 15.36
N SER A 377 -13.70 -2.51 15.07
CA SER A 377 -14.69 -3.18 14.20
C SER A 377 -14.37 -3.06 12.70
N GLY A 378 -13.34 -2.28 12.34
CA GLY A 378 -13.03 -1.93 10.95
C GLY A 378 -13.86 -0.77 10.38
N SER A 379 -14.80 -0.22 11.16
CA SER A 379 -15.52 1.01 10.80
C SER A 379 -14.57 2.20 10.80
N GLU A 380 -14.67 3.09 9.80
CA GLU A 380 -13.88 4.32 9.72
C GLU A 380 -14.04 5.15 11.00
N SER A 381 -12.91 5.61 11.55
CA SER A 381 -12.88 6.43 12.77
C SER A 381 -13.54 7.78 12.51
N SER A 382 -14.26 8.30 13.51
CA SER A 382 -15.03 9.54 13.36
C SER A 382 -14.18 10.77 13.03
N PHE A 383 -12.88 10.74 13.38
CA PHE A 383 -11.90 11.78 13.06
C PHE A 383 -11.15 11.53 11.75
N SER A 384 -11.13 10.31 11.22
CA SER A 384 -10.36 9.98 10.01
C SER A 384 -10.90 10.77 8.83
N ASN A 385 -10.01 11.36 8.05
CA ASN A 385 -10.42 11.87 6.76
C ASN A 385 -10.80 10.71 5.83
N ARG A 386 -11.82 10.97 5.00
CA ARG A 386 -12.46 10.03 4.07
C ARG A 386 -11.65 9.89 2.80
N GLY A 387 -11.81 8.76 2.13
CA GLY A 387 -11.19 8.50 0.82
C GLY A 387 -9.79 7.91 0.88
N ALA A 388 -9.30 7.53 2.06
CA ALA A 388 -8.02 6.84 2.20
C ALA A 388 -7.92 5.57 1.34
N THR A 389 -6.74 5.30 0.77
CA THR A 389 -6.44 4.13 -0.06
C THR A 389 -6.63 2.83 0.73
N VAL A 390 -6.17 2.81 1.97
CA VAL A 390 -6.27 1.69 2.91
C VAL A 390 -6.67 2.20 4.28
N ARG A 391 -7.12 1.29 5.15
CA ARG A 391 -7.48 1.60 6.54
C ARG A 391 -6.79 0.63 7.51
N MET A 392 -6.39 1.15 8.66
CA MET A 392 -5.85 0.38 9.78
C MET A 392 -6.53 0.83 11.06
N ILE A 393 -6.61 -0.04 12.07
CA ILE A 393 -7.11 0.35 13.40
C ILE A 393 -6.18 1.43 13.94
N GLY A 394 -6.72 2.64 14.10
CA GLY A 394 -5.98 3.82 14.53
C GLY A 394 -6.29 4.23 15.98
N GLU A 395 -7.35 3.68 16.56
CA GLU A 395 -7.82 4.01 17.91
C GLU A 395 -7.24 3.04 18.95
N GLY A 396 -7.05 3.53 20.19
CA GLY A 396 -6.62 2.67 21.30
C GLY A 396 -5.18 2.18 21.20
N LEU A 397 -4.39 2.76 20.29
CA LEU A 397 -3.00 2.37 20.07
C LEU A 397 -2.10 2.92 21.17
N THR A 398 -1.21 2.07 21.70
CA THR A 398 -0.23 2.47 22.71
C THR A 398 1.15 2.62 22.09
N GLY A 399 1.93 3.62 22.47
CA GLY A 399 3.29 3.83 21.96
C GLY A 399 4.20 4.41 23.03
N VAL A 400 5.52 4.29 22.87
CA VAL A 400 6.47 4.86 23.83
C VAL A 400 6.56 6.39 23.72
N CYS A 401 6.87 7.03 24.84
CA CYS A 401 7.24 8.44 24.90
C CYS A 401 8.65 8.62 25.45
N ALA A 402 9.36 9.63 24.95
CA ALA A 402 10.65 10.02 25.49
C ALA A 402 10.52 10.92 26.73
N ARG A 403 9.44 11.71 26.83
CA ARG A 403 9.21 12.68 27.90
C ARG A 403 7.79 12.62 28.44
N LYS A 404 7.63 12.96 29.72
CA LYS A 404 6.32 13.02 30.37
C LYS A 404 5.58 14.27 29.94
N ASP A 405 4.31 14.12 29.59
CA ASP A 405 3.43 15.23 29.22
C ASP A 405 1.97 14.85 29.52
N LYS A 406 0.98 15.60 29.01
CA LYS A 406 -0.44 15.30 29.29
C LYS A 406 -0.97 14.05 28.59
N LEU A 407 -0.30 13.59 27.53
CA LEU A 407 -0.66 12.41 26.73
C LEU A 407 0.16 11.18 27.14
N CYS A 408 1.36 11.39 27.70
CA CYS A 408 2.28 10.35 28.13
C CYS A 408 2.18 10.05 29.63
N GLY A 409 1.59 8.91 29.98
CA GLY A 409 1.45 8.41 31.35
C GLY A 409 2.59 7.49 31.79
N ASP A 410 2.69 7.25 33.10
CA ASP A 410 3.63 6.28 33.66
C ASP A 410 3.10 4.84 33.44
N SER A 411 3.96 3.95 32.96
CA SER A 411 3.77 2.50 32.83
C SER A 411 4.90 1.77 33.57
N PRO A 412 4.73 0.50 34.01
CA PRO A 412 5.81 -0.28 34.60
C PRO A 412 7.09 -0.36 33.74
N SER A 413 6.96 -0.13 32.43
CA SER A 413 8.05 -0.24 31.45
C SER A 413 8.59 1.10 30.93
N GLY A 414 8.02 2.23 31.35
CA GLY A 414 8.43 3.55 30.88
C GLY A 414 7.26 4.52 30.73
N LEU A 415 7.44 5.55 29.90
CA LEU A 415 6.37 6.47 29.57
C LEU A 415 5.68 6.01 28.29
N VAL A 416 4.34 5.96 28.31
CA VAL A 416 3.53 5.52 27.17
C VAL A 416 2.42 6.52 26.87
N MET A 417 2.11 6.70 25.60
CA MET A 417 0.95 7.43 25.10
C MET A 417 -0.05 6.43 24.53
N THR A 418 -1.31 6.53 24.98
CA THR A 418 -2.41 5.75 24.44
C THR A 418 -3.38 6.69 23.75
N ASP A 419 -3.63 6.46 22.47
CA ASP A 419 -4.66 7.19 21.75
C ASP A 419 -6.04 6.83 22.31
N ARG A 420 -6.87 7.84 22.59
CA ARG A 420 -8.16 7.64 23.28
C ARG A 420 -9.36 7.52 22.34
N GLY A 421 -9.15 7.68 21.03
CA GLY A 421 -10.21 7.66 20.02
C GLY A 421 -11.05 8.93 19.96
#